data_AF-A0A960PEC9-F1
#
_entry.id   AF-A0A960PEC9-F1
#
_cell.length_a   1.000
_cell.length_b   1.000
_cell.length_c   1.000
_cell.angle_alpha   90.00
_cell.angle_beta   90.00
_cell.angle_gamma   90.00
#
_symmetry.space_group_name_H-M   'P 1'
#
loop_
_entity.id
_entity.type
_entity.pdbx_description
1 polymer ?
#
loop_
_entity_poly.entity_id
_entity_poly.type
_entity_poly.pdbx_seq_one_letter_code
_entity_poly.pdbx_strand_id
1 'polypeptide(L)' 'GIPVNEKCVGSDDIAYCYGILKRTNLDNSEEEGNLVRIWKYENGNWKIAIEIYTPLPAKK' A
#
# COMPACT_ATOMS: atom_id res chain seq x y z
N GLY A 1 -1.97 -0.74 -7.85
CA GLY A 1 -1.52 -2.06 -7.35
C GLY A 1 -2.60 -2.66 -6.48
N ILE A 2 -2.62 -3.98 -6.37
CA ILE A 2 -3.58 -4.72 -5.55
C ILE A 2 -2.84 -5.20 -4.28
N PRO A 3 -3.29 -4.85 -3.08
CA PRO A 3 -2.72 -5.39 -1.85
C PRO A 3 -2.98 -6.89 -1.79
N VAL A 4 -1.94 -7.68 -1.50
CA VAL A 4 -2.03 -9.14 -1.39
C VAL A 4 -2.30 -9.55 0.06
N ASN A 5 -1.68 -8.88 1.02
CA ASN A 5 -1.80 -9.21 2.45
C ASN A 5 -1.70 -7.97 3.36
N GLU A 6 -2.35 -6.87 2.94
CA GLU A 6 -2.37 -5.64 3.71
C GLU A 6 -3.06 -5.83 5.07
N LYS A 7 -2.37 -5.43 6.13
CA LYS A 7 -2.89 -5.34 7.49
C LYS A 7 -2.92 -3.89 7.93
N CYS A 8 -3.99 -3.50 8.60
CA CYS A 8 -4.22 -2.13 9.03
C CYS A 8 -4.48 -2.05 10.53
N VAL A 9 -4.06 -0.95 11.15
CA VAL A 9 -4.53 -0.51 12.46
C VAL A 9 -4.65 1.00 12.45
N GLY A 10 -5.63 1.53 13.15
CA GLY A 10 -5.86 2.96 13.22
C GLY A 10 -6.47 3.38 14.54
N SER A 11 -6.46 4.69 14.75
CA SER A 11 -7.04 5.38 15.88
C SER A 11 -7.71 6.64 15.35
N ASP A 12 -9.01 6.75 15.60
CA ASP A 12 -9.87 7.90 15.28
C ASP A 12 -9.69 8.44 13.85
N ASP A 13 -8.75 9.38 13.64
CA ASP A 13 -8.52 10.10 12.40
C ASP A 13 -7.25 9.71 11.64
N ILE A 14 -6.48 8.74 12.15
CA ILE A 14 -5.28 8.22 11.47
C ILE A 14 -5.26 6.69 11.47
N ALA A 15 -4.83 6.10 10.35
CA ALA A 15 -4.57 4.66 10.28
C ALA A 15 -3.29 4.40 9.50
N TYR A 16 -2.59 3.32 9.82
CA TYR A 16 -1.52 2.81 9.00
C TYR A 16 -1.80 1.39 8.56
N CYS A 17 -1.37 1.07 7.36
CA CYS A 17 -1.44 -0.24 6.78
C CYS A 17 -0.05 -0.64 6.26
N TYR A 18 0.27 -1.93 6.37
CA TYR A 18 1.50 -2.49 5.81
C TYR A 18 1.21 -3.85 5.17
N GLY A 19 2.02 -4.23 4.19
CA GLY A 19 1.93 -5.54 3.55
C GLY A 19 2.69 -5.60 2.24
N ILE A 20 2.30 -6.55 1.40
CA ILE A 20 2.80 -6.72 0.03
C ILE A 20 1.76 -6.20 -0.95
N LEU A 21 2.21 -5.42 -1.91
CA LEU A 21 1.42 -4.92 -3.03
C LEU A 21 1.94 -5.55 -4.32
N LYS A 22 1.02 -6.08 -5.13
CA LYS A 22 1.28 -6.44 -6.53
C LYS A 22 0.95 -5.27 -7.45
N ARG A 23 1.83 -4.95 -8.38
CA ARG A 23 1.56 -4.00 -9.46
C ARG A 23 1.78 -4.70 -10.80
N THR A 24 0.89 -4.42 -11.73
CA THR A 24 1.07 -4.78 -13.12
C THR A 24 1.59 -3.54 -13.83
N ASN A 25 2.75 -3.68 -14.45
CA ASN A 25 3.37 -2.63 -15.25
C ASN A 25 2.70 -2.53 -16.62
N LEU A 26 3.00 -1.46 -17.36
CA LEU A 26 2.44 -1.22 -18.69
C LEU A 26 2.84 -2.29 -19.72
N ASP A 27 3.97 -2.97 -19.50
CA ASP A 27 4.47 -4.07 -20.30
C ASP A 27 3.87 -5.43 -19.91
N ASN A 28 2.84 -5.43 -19.06
CA ASN A 28 2.21 -6.61 -18.44
C ASN A 28 3.13 -7.42 -17.53
N SER A 29 4.32 -6.92 -17.16
CA SER A 29 5.12 -7.55 -16.10
C SER A 29 4.46 -7.33 -14.74
N GLU A 30 4.55 -8.33 -13.87
CA GLU A 30 4.11 -8.22 -12.48
C GLU A 30 5.30 -7.93 -11.57
N GLU A 31 5.16 -6.92 -10.71
CA GLU A 31 6.10 -6.63 -9.62
C GLU A 31 5.41 -6.79 -8.27
N GLU A 32 6.13 -7.37 -7.31
CA GLU A 32 5.73 -7.43 -5.90
C GLU A 32 6.62 -6.48 -5.10
N GLY A 33 6.06 -5.79 -4.11
CA GLY A 33 6.83 -4.88 -3.26
C GLY A 33 6.23 -4.71 -1.89
N ASN A 34 7.07 -4.30 -0.94
CA ASN A 34 6.64 -3.87 0.38
C ASN A 34 5.83 -2.57 0.24
N LEU A 35 4.76 -2.48 1.01
CA LEU A 35 3.87 -1.33 1.08
C LEU A 35 3.76 -0.87 2.52
N VAL A 36 3.91 0.43 2.73
CA VAL A 36 3.43 1.13 3.94
C VAL A 36 2.54 2.27 3.48
N ARG A 37 1.34 2.35 4.05
CA ARG A 37 0.36 3.37 3.71
C ARG A 37 -0.19 4.01 4.97
N ILE A 38 -0.27 5.33 5.00
CA ILE A 38 -0.91 6.09 6.06
C ILE A 38 -2.18 6.71 5.50
N TRP A 39 -3.27 6.49 6.21
CA TRP A 39 -4.58 7.08 5.95
C TRP A 39 -4.85 8.17 6.97
N LYS A 40 -5.49 9.25 6.51
CA LYS A 40 -6.03 10.31 7.36
C LYS A 40 -7.52 10.46 7.09
N TYR A 41 -8.32 10.57 8.15
CA TYR A 41 -9.73 10.88 8.05
C TYR A 41 -9.93 12.38 7.95
N GLU A 42 -10.53 12.84 6.86
CA GLU A 42 -10.82 14.26 6.64
C GLU A 42 -12.17 14.42 5.97
N ASN A 43 -12.99 15.33 6.49
CA ASN A 43 -14.33 15.65 5.95
C ASN A 43 -15.19 14.40 5.74
N GLY A 44 -15.23 13.53 6.75
CA GLY A 44 -16.06 12.33 6.72
C GLY A 44 -15.51 11.16 5.91
N ASN A 45 -14.28 11.26 5.39
CA ASN A 45 -13.72 10.27 4.48
C ASN A 45 -12.25 9.97 4.76
N TRP A 46 -11.86 8.69 4.63
CA TRP A 46 -10.46 8.28 4.67
C TRP A 46 -9.76 8.61 3.35
N LYS A 47 -8.59 9.24 3.44
CA LYS A 47 -7.73 9.57 2.31
C LYS A 47 -6.32 9.07 2.56
N ILE A 48 -5.61 8.68 1.50
CA ILE A 48 -4.19 8.34 1.59
C ILE A 48 -3.42 9.63 1.83
N ALA A 49 -2.77 9.73 2.98
CA ALA A 49 -1.86 10.82 3.29
C ALA A 49 -0.45 10.52 2.75
N ILE A 50 0.02 9.28 2.94
CA ILE A 50 1.33 8.81 2.50
C ILE A 50 1.20 7.38 1.99
N GLU A 51 1.83 7.07 0.86
CA GLU A 51 2.07 5.71 0.42
C GLU A 51 3.54 5.57 0.05
N ILE A 52 4.19 4.57 0.63
CA ILE A 52 5.56 4.19 0.31
C ILE A 52 5.50 2.76 -0.23
N TYR A 53 6.02 2.60 -1.44
CA TYR A 53 6.18 1.30 -2.08
C TYR A 53 7.66 1.05 -2.35
N THR A 54 8.12 -0.16 -2.04
CA THR A 54 9.49 -0.58 -2.32
C THR A 54 9.45 -1.93 -3.02
N PRO A 55 9.83 -2.01 -4.31
CA PRO A 55 9.81 -3.26 -5.06
C PRO A 55 10.73 -4.29 -4.40
N LEU A 56 10.29 -5.53 -4.36
CA LEU A 56 11.14 -6.65 -3.97
C LEU A 56 12.16 -6.91 -5.10
N PRO A 57 13.35 -7.41 -4.77
CA PRO A 57 14.29 -7.84 -5.79
C PRO A 57 13.65 -8.89 -6.70
N ALA A 58 13.94 -8.82 -8.01
CA ALA A 58 13.56 -9.89 -8.93
C ALA A 58 14.09 -11.22 -8.40
N LYS A 59 13.22 -12.23 -8.32
CA LYS A 59 13.66 -13.60 -8.00
C LYS A 59 14.59 -14.04 -9.15
N LYS A 60 15.83 -14.36 -8.81
CA LYS A 60 16.82 -14.90 -9.76
C LYS A 60 16.40 -16.27 -10.27
#